data_AF-A0A7V7WVV4-F1
#
_entry.id   AF-A0A7V7WVV4-F1
#
_cell.length_a   1.000
_cell.length_b   1.000
_cell.length_c   1.000
_cell.angle_alpha   90.00
_cell.angle_beta   90.00
_cell.angle_gamma   90.00
#
_symmetry.space_group_name_H-M   'P 1'
#
loop_
_entity.id
_entity.type
_entity.pdbx_description
1 polymer ?
#
loop_
_entity_poly.entity_id
_entity_poly.type
_entity_poly.pdbx_seq_one_letter_code
_entity_poly.pdbx_strand_id
1 'polypeptide(L)'
;MNAARPRIALIHALAHSVAPINDALARDWPEAQRMNLLDDSLSADLARSGRLDDAMTARFVALGDYAARCGADAIAFTCSAFGPCIAAVVRRLAPLPVLEPYEAMIDAAAAH
;
A
#
# COMPACT_ATOMS: atom_id res chain seq x y z
N MET A 1 12.64 -23.92 -10.44
CA MET A 1 11.55 -23.48 -9.53
C MET A 1 10.63 -22.62 -10.37
N ASN A 2 9.39 -23.04 -10.59
CA ASN A 2 8.41 -22.22 -11.32
C ASN A 2 8.19 -20.96 -10.48
N ALA A 3 8.77 -19.83 -10.88
CA ALA A 3 8.68 -18.60 -10.11
C ALA A 3 7.22 -18.18 -10.14
N ALA A 4 6.48 -18.44 -9.06
CA ALA A 4 5.11 -17.98 -8.93
C ALA A 4 5.10 -16.46 -9.12
N ARG A 5 4.23 -15.97 -10.00
CA ARG A 5 4.04 -14.53 -10.24
C ARG A 5 3.56 -13.91 -8.92
N PRO A 6 4.36 -13.08 -8.22
CA PRO A 6 4.00 -12.60 -6.90
C PRO A 6 2.77 -11.70 -6.98
N ARG A 7 1.81 -11.86 -6.07
CA ARG A 7 0.66 -10.97 -5.96
C ARG A 7 1.01 -9.77 -5.08
N ILE A 8 0.96 -8.58 -5.65
CA ILE A 8 1.22 -7.32 -4.96
C ILE A 8 -0.10 -6.58 -4.77
N ALA A 9 -0.51 -6.38 -3.53
CA ALA A 9 -1.64 -5.52 -3.20
C ALA A 9 -1.21 -4.06 -3.19
N LEU A 10 -1.90 -3.24 -3.95
CA LEU A 10 -1.69 -1.79 -4.04
C LEU A 10 -2.88 -1.11 -3.35
N ILE A 11 -2.63 -0.45 -2.22
CA ILE A 11 -3.70 0.19 -1.43
C ILE A 11 -3.65 1.70 -1.67
N HIS A 12 -4.75 2.22 -2.23
CA HIS A 12 -4.90 3.59 -2.69
C HIS A 12 -5.90 4.36 -1.85
N ALA A 13 -5.57 5.61 -1.53
CA ALA A 13 -6.51 6.59 -0.99
C ALA A 13 -7.13 7.50 -2.07
N LEU A 14 -6.56 7.50 -3.27
CA LEU A 14 -6.92 8.43 -4.35
C LEU A 14 -6.98 7.70 -5.69
N ALA A 15 -8.10 7.85 -6.41
CA ALA A 15 -8.32 7.19 -7.71
C ALA A 15 -7.22 7.53 -8.75
N HIS A 16 -6.70 8.75 -8.72
CA HIS A 16 -5.66 9.19 -9.66
C HIS A 16 -4.30 8.51 -9.44
N SER A 17 -4.08 7.84 -8.31
CA SER A 17 -2.86 7.05 -8.07
C SER A 17 -2.87 5.69 -8.77
N VAL A 18 -4.04 5.17 -9.15
CA VAL A 18 -4.18 3.80 -9.68
C VAL A 18 -3.48 3.64 -11.03
N ALA A 19 -3.76 4.52 -12.00
CA ALA A 19 -3.18 4.41 -13.34
C ALA A 19 -1.64 4.60 -13.34
N PRO A 20 -1.07 5.64 -12.71
CA PRO A 20 0.39 5.83 -12.68
C PRO A 20 1.15 4.66 -12.04
N ILE A 21 0.63 4.10 -10.95
CA ILE A 21 1.25 2.96 -10.27
C ILE A 21 1.11 1.69 -11.10
N ASN A 22 -0.04 1.48 -11.74
CA ASN A 22 -0.24 0.37 -12.66
C ASN A 22 0.73 0.43 -13.84
N ASP A 23 0.96 1.61 -14.40
CA ASP A 23 1.89 1.82 -15.51
C ASP A 23 3.34 1.61 -15.07
N ALA A 24 3.71 2.07 -13.87
CA ALA A 24 5.03 1.81 -13.30
C ALA A 24 5.30 0.32 -13.12
N LEU A 25 4.39 -0.42 -12.47
CA LEU A 25 4.56 -1.86 -12.29
C LEU A 25 4.55 -2.62 -13.61
N ALA A 26 3.77 -2.19 -14.60
CA ALA A 26 3.77 -2.83 -15.92
C ALA A 26 5.10 -2.63 -16.67
N ARG A 27 5.78 -1.49 -16.47
CA ARG A 27 7.10 -1.23 -17.07
C ARG A 27 8.23 -1.92 -16.31
N ASP A 28 8.22 -1.80 -14.99
CA ASP A 28 9.37 -2.12 -14.15
C ASP A 28 9.31 -3.54 -13.57
N TRP A 29 8.10 -4.12 -13.46
CA TRP A 29 7.89 -5.47 -12.94
C TRP A 29 6.67 -6.20 -13.55
N PRO A 30 6.69 -6.50 -14.87
CA PRO A 30 5.54 -7.06 -15.59
C PRO A 30 5.09 -8.45 -15.11
N GLU A 31 5.97 -9.19 -14.43
CA GLU A 31 5.67 -10.51 -13.87
C GLU A 31 4.77 -10.42 -12.64
N ALA A 32 4.73 -9.29 -11.93
CA ALA A 32 3.90 -9.13 -10.74
C ALA A 32 2.40 -9.14 -11.05
N GLN A 33 1.62 -9.88 -10.26
CA GLN A 33 0.16 -9.82 -10.30
C GLN A 33 -0.33 -8.70 -9.41
N ARG A 34 -0.83 -7.63 -10.02
CA ARG A 34 -1.39 -6.47 -9.31
C ARG A 34 -2.77 -6.78 -8.73
N MET A 35 -3.00 -6.32 -7.51
CA MET A 35 -4.31 -6.28 -6.85
C MET A 35 -4.55 -4.86 -6.33
N ASN A 36 -5.34 -4.06 -7.05
CA ASN A 36 -5.67 -2.71 -6.62
C ASN A 36 -6.81 -2.74 -5.59
N LEU A 37 -6.62 -2.08 -4.45
CA LEU A 37 -7.65 -1.81 -3.45
C LEU A 37 -7.74 -0.29 -3.28
N LEU A 38 -8.86 0.29 -3.70
CA LEU A 38 -9.10 1.72 -3.58
C LEU A 38 -10.16 1.96 -2.50
N ASP A 39 -9.81 2.83 -1.56
CA ASP A 39 -10.76 3.46 -0.67
C ASP A 39 -10.65 4.97 -0.87
N ASP A 40 -11.49 5.51 -1.74
CA ASP A 40 -11.47 6.91 -2.18
C ASP A 40 -12.02 7.89 -1.13
N SER A 41 -12.51 7.38 0.00
CA SER A 41 -12.99 8.20 1.11
C SER A 41 -11.91 8.53 2.13
N LEU A 42 -10.77 7.80 2.15
CA LEU A 42 -9.70 7.98 3.14
C LEU A 42 -9.21 9.43 3.23
N SER A 43 -8.92 10.06 2.10
CA SER A 43 -8.43 11.45 2.07
C SER A 43 -9.50 12.45 2.50
N ALA A 44 -10.76 12.23 2.12
CA ALA A 44 -11.87 13.10 2.52
C ALA A 44 -12.15 12.99 4.03
N ASP A 45 -12.06 11.79 4.59
CA ASP A 45 -12.27 11.55 6.00
C ASP A 45 -11.13 12.13 6.86
N LEU A 46 -9.87 12.03 6.41
CA LEU A 46 -8.75 12.72 7.04
C LEU A 46 -8.93 14.25 7.02
N ALA A 47 -9.37 14.81 5.90
CA ALA A 47 -9.64 16.24 5.81
C ALA A 47 -10.77 16.67 6.76
N ARG A 48 -11.78 15.82 6.99
CA ARG A 48 -12.89 16.09 7.90
C ARG A 48 -12.50 15.96 9.37
N SER A 49 -11.73 14.93 9.73
CA SER A 49 -11.30 14.71 11.12
C SER A 49 -10.19 15.67 11.55
N GLY A 50 -9.37 16.13 10.58
CA GLY A 50 -8.17 16.92 10.80
C GLY A 50 -7.03 16.16 11.48
N ARG A 51 -7.17 14.85 11.70
CA ARG A 51 -6.17 14.00 12.38
C ARG A 51 -6.29 12.54 12.00
N LEU A 52 -5.17 11.82 12.10
CA LEU A 52 -5.15 10.36 12.07
C LEU A 52 -5.51 9.86 13.46
N ASP A 53 -6.74 9.39 13.64
CA ASP A 53 -7.22 8.82 14.88
C ASP A 53 -7.21 7.28 14.87
N ASP A 54 -7.64 6.69 15.98
CA ASP A 54 -7.68 5.24 16.15
C ASP A 54 -8.64 4.57 15.14
N ALA A 55 -9.72 5.26 14.74
CA ALA A 55 -10.66 4.75 13.75
C ALA A 55 -10.01 4.66 12.37
N MET A 56 -9.27 5.71 11.96
CA MET A 56 -8.48 5.68 10.72
C MET A 56 -7.42 4.58 10.76
N THR A 57 -6.72 4.42 11.89
CA THR A 57 -5.72 3.37 12.05
C THR A 57 -6.34 1.97 11.95
N ALA A 58 -7.47 1.72 12.62
CA ALA A 58 -8.19 0.46 12.54
C ALA A 58 -8.64 0.15 11.11
N ARG A 59 -9.08 1.16 10.35
CA ARG A 59 -9.43 1.03 8.94
C ARG A 59 -8.25 0.57 8.09
N PHE A 60 -7.08 1.17 8.26
CA PHE A 60 -5.85 0.75 7.56
C PHE A 60 -5.46 -0.70 7.89
N VAL A 61 -5.56 -1.09 9.16
CA VAL A 61 -5.34 -2.48 9.58
C VAL A 61 -6.32 -3.43 8.90
N ALA A 62 -7.61 -3.07 8.83
CA ALA A 62 -8.61 -3.89 8.16
C ALA A 62 -8.35 -4.03 6.65
N LEU A 63 -7.91 -2.96 5.97
CA LEU A 63 -7.52 -3.01 4.56
C LEU A 63 -6.29 -3.91 4.35
N GLY A 64 -5.30 -3.82 5.23
CA GLY A 64 -4.12 -4.69 5.22
C GLY A 64 -4.47 -6.16 5.45
N ASP A 65 -5.27 -6.46 6.47
CA ASP A 65 -5.75 -7.81 6.78
C ASP A 65 -6.57 -8.39 5.61
N TYR A 66 -7.40 -7.57 4.96
CA TYR A 66 -8.12 -7.97 3.75
C TYR A 66 -7.17 -8.36 2.62
N ALA A 67 -6.18 -7.52 2.31
CA ALA A 67 -5.20 -7.78 1.27
C ALA A 67 -4.40 -9.07 1.55
N ALA A 68 -3.93 -9.26 2.78
CA ALA A 68 -3.23 -10.47 3.20
C ALA A 68 -4.10 -11.72 3.03
N ARG A 69 -5.37 -11.67 3.45
CA ARG A 69 -6.34 -12.78 3.29
C ARG A 69 -6.66 -13.11 1.83
N CYS A 70 -6.51 -12.16 0.91
CA CYS A 70 -6.61 -12.39 -0.53
C CYS A 70 -5.35 -13.05 -1.13
N GLY A 71 -4.35 -13.39 -0.31
CA GLY A 71 -3.12 -14.05 -0.74
C GLY A 71 -2.15 -13.09 -1.42
N ALA A 72 -2.03 -11.86 -0.91
CA ALA A 72 -0.96 -10.96 -1.30
C ALA A 72 0.38 -11.43 -0.72
N ASP A 73 1.42 -11.46 -1.54
CA ASP A 73 2.79 -11.75 -1.14
C ASP A 73 3.50 -10.49 -0.60
N ALA A 74 3.02 -9.31 -0.98
CA ALA A 74 3.42 -8.01 -0.42
C ALA A 74 2.29 -6.98 -0.58
N ILE A 75 2.34 -5.94 0.25
CA ILE A 75 1.42 -4.81 0.22
C ILE A 75 2.24 -3.53 0.00
N ALA A 76 1.81 -2.66 -0.91
CA ALA A 76 2.36 -1.32 -1.08
C ALA A 76 1.26 -0.28 -0.92
N PHE A 77 1.46 0.67 -0.01
CA PHE A 77 0.60 1.84 0.10
C PHE A 77 1.06 2.90 -0.88
N THR A 78 0.13 3.55 -1.56
CA THR A 78 0.46 4.57 -2.59
C THR A 78 0.26 6.00 -2.10
N CYS A 79 0.02 6.19 -0.80
CA CYS A 79 -0.23 7.49 -0.18
C CYS A 79 0.66 7.72 1.05
N SER A 80 1.18 8.94 1.16
CA SER A 80 2.12 9.32 2.22
C SER A 80 1.48 9.95 3.45
N ALA A 81 0.26 10.48 3.31
CA ALA A 81 -0.43 11.22 4.36
C ALA A 81 -0.85 10.36 5.58
N PHE A 82 -0.61 9.05 5.54
CA PHE A 82 -1.13 8.07 6.51
C PHE A 82 -0.02 7.28 7.21
N GLY A 83 1.22 7.79 7.24
CA GLY A 83 2.40 7.09 7.80
C GLY A 83 2.16 6.34 9.12
N PRO A 84 1.63 7.00 10.19
CA PRO A 84 1.34 6.31 11.45
C PRO A 84 0.37 5.12 11.32
N CYS A 85 -0.64 5.23 10.45
CA CYS A 85 -1.59 4.15 10.19
C CYS A 85 -0.92 3.01 9.41
N ILE A 86 -0.08 3.33 8.42
CA ILE A 86 0.68 2.34 7.64
C ILE A 86 1.67 1.58 8.53
N ALA A 87 2.39 2.29 9.41
CA ALA A 87 3.29 1.67 10.38
C ALA A 87 2.57 0.69 11.32
N ALA A 88 1.29 0.93 11.62
CA ALA A 88 0.47 -0.04 12.37
C ALA A 88 0.20 -1.31 11.56
N VAL A 89 -0.04 -1.19 10.26
CA VAL A 89 -0.20 -2.33 9.34
C VAL A 89 1.10 -3.13 9.23
N VAL A 90 2.25 -2.46 9.09
CA VAL A 90 3.58 -3.10 9.08
C VAL A 90 3.78 -3.98 10.31
N ARG A 91 3.56 -3.41 11.50
CA ARG A 91 3.68 -4.16 12.77
C ARG A 91 2.70 -5.33 12.87
N ARG A 92 1.49 -5.16 12.34
CA ARG A 92 0.40 -6.13 12.44
C ARG A 92 0.59 -7.34 11.53
N LEU A 93 1.21 -7.15 10.36
CA LEU A 93 1.33 -8.16 9.31
C LEU A 93 2.71 -8.80 9.22
N ALA A 94 3.69 -8.34 9.99
CA ALA A 94 5.02 -8.95 10.03
C ALA A 94 4.93 -10.49 10.20
N PRO A 95 5.66 -11.28 9.37
CA PRO A 95 6.75 -10.88 8.49
C PRO A 95 6.34 -10.53 7.04
N LEU A 96 5.05 -10.37 6.73
CA LEU A 96 4.60 -9.97 5.38
C LEU A 96 5.18 -8.58 5.01
N PRO A 97 5.82 -8.42 3.84
CA PRO A 97 6.31 -7.12 3.39
C PRO A 97 5.17 -6.12 3.19
N VAL A 98 5.26 -4.99 3.87
CA VAL A 98 4.36 -3.84 3.71
C VAL A 98 5.25 -2.62 3.46
N LEU A 99 5.19 -2.07 2.25
CA LEU A 99 6.03 -0.96 1.80
C LEU A 99 5.31 0.38 1.96
N GLU A 100 6.01 1.34 2.57
CA GLU A 100 5.60 2.73 2.57
C GLU A 100 5.97 3.40 1.22
N PRO A 101 5.18 4.35 0.70
CA PRO A 101 5.43 4.96 -0.60
C PRO A 101 6.78 5.71 -0.68
N TYR A 102 7.37 6.07 0.46
CA TYR A 102 8.66 6.73 0.51
C TYR A 102 9.86 5.78 0.57
N GLU A 103 9.69 4.53 1.01
CA GLU A 103 10.82 3.59 1.08
C GLU A 103 11.40 3.34 -0.32
N ALA A 104 10.54 3.19 -1.33
CA ALA A 104 10.97 3.07 -2.73
C ALA A 104 11.73 4.32 -3.25
N MET A 105 11.41 5.52 -2.73
CA MET A 105 12.03 6.77 -3.17
C MET A 105 13.32 7.07 -2.39
N ILE A 106 13.38 6.67 -1.11
CA ILE A 106 14.56 6.83 -0.23
C ILE A 106 15.64 5.80 -0.60
N ASP A 107 15.29 4.54 -0.88
CA ASP A 107 16.25 3.52 -1.35
C ASP A 107 16.91 3.93 -2.67
N ALA A 108 16.15 4.54 -3.59
CA ALA A 108 16.68 5.07 -4.85
C ALA A 108 17.64 6.25 -4.64
N ALA A 109 17.41 7.09 -3.63
CA ALA A 109 18.27 8.24 -3.30
C ALA A 109 19.52 7.84 -2.51
N ALA A 110 19.46 6.75 -1.72
CA ALA A 110 20.59 6.23 -0.95
C ALA A 110 21.56 5.36 -1.78
N ALA A 111 21.16 4.96 -2.99
CA ALA A 111 21.99 4.20 -3.94
C ALA A 111 22.82 5.09 -4.88
N HIS A 112 22.90 6.40 -4.63
CA HIS A 112 23.72 7.40 -5.34
C HIS A 112 24.58 8.20 -4.35
#